data_AF-A0A7V8ZGZ0-F1
#
_entry.id   AF-A0A7V8ZGZ0-F1
#
_cell.length_a   1.000
_cell.length_b   1.000
_cell.length_c   1.000
_cell.angle_alpha   90.00
_cell.angle_beta   90.00
_cell.angle_gamma   90.00
#
_symmetry.space_group_name_H-M   'P 1'
#
loop_
_entity.id
_entity.type
_entity.pdbx_description
1 polymer ?
#
loop_
_entity_poly.entity_id
_entity_poly.type
_entity_poly.pdbx_seq_one_letter_code
_entity_poly.pdbx_strand_id
1 'polypeptide(L)'
;MNRPVGRYRRLLSTPGIATIMSTGLAARLPLGIMGLALVLFVREETGSYASAGAVAAAYAVGTAVAGPFAGRLVDRIGVRAVLLPMAALNAAGTVAIVVLGSAGATVPLLVLVAAAAGGALPPVSSVIRTQLAARLSDEDELESTAFALDAVIVEIV
;
A
#
# COMPACT_ATOMS: atom_id res chain seq x y z
N MET A 1 -13.91 35.30 3.70
CA MET A 1 -14.75 34.09 3.60
C MET A 1 -14.17 33.21 2.49
N ASN A 2 -13.26 32.30 2.85
CA ASN A 2 -12.51 31.49 1.88
C ASN A 2 -13.41 30.39 1.32
N ARG A 3 -13.76 30.47 0.03
CA ARG A 3 -14.53 29.42 -0.64
C ARG A 3 -13.77 28.09 -0.50
N PRO A 4 -14.45 26.97 -0.15
CA PRO A 4 -13.80 25.68 0.10
C PRO A 4 -12.88 25.24 -1.05
N VAL A 5 -13.28 25.53 -2.30
CA VAL A 5 -12.51 25.26 -3.52
C VAL A 5 -11.15 25.99 -3.56
N GLY A 6 -11.07 27.21 -3.02
CA GLY A 6 -9.82 27.99 -2.98
C GLY A 6 -8.78 27.37 -2.05
N ARG A 7 -9.21 26.67 -0.99
CA ARG A 7 -8.32 25.98 -0.05
C ARG A 7 -7.70 24.73 -0.67
N TYR A 8 -8.50 23.91 -1.37
CA TYR A 8 -7.97 22.76 -2.12
C TYR A 8 -6.97 23.18 -3.20
N ARG A 9 -7.27 24.26 -3.93
CA ARG A 9 -6.34 24.80 -4.94
C ARG A 9 -5.04 25.29 -4.30
N ARG A 10 -5.12 25.97 -3.16
CA ARG A 10 -3.93 26.41 -2.39
C ARG A 10 -3.11 25.22 -1.92
N LEU A 11 -3.75 24.20 -1.34
CA LEU A 11 -3.12 22.96 -0.90
C LEU A 11 -2.38 22.24 -2.04
N LEU A 12 -3.02 22.08 -3.20
CA LEU A 12 -2.41 21.43 -4.37
C LEU A 12 -1.32 22.29 -5.02
N SER A 13 -1.31 23.60 -4.77
CA SER A 13 -0.23 24.50 -5.21
C SER A 13 0.99 24.44 -4.28
N THR A 14 0.87 23.86 -3.09
CA THR A 14 2.01 23.66 -2.17
C THR A 14 3.00 22.67 -2.79
N PRO A 15 4.30 23.02 -2.90
CA PRO A 15 5.29 22.19 -3.56
C PRO A 15 5.34 20.75 -3.03
N GLY A 16 5.11 19.78 -3.92
CA GLY A 16 5.18 18.35 -3.63
C GLY A 16 3.91 17.72 -3.06
N ILE A 17 2.91 18.48 -2.60
CA ILE A 17 1.65 17.90 -2.07
C ILE A 17 0.87 17.19 -3.18
N ALA A 18 0.72 17.82 -4.35
CA ALA A 18 0.05 17.20 -5.50
C ALA A 18 0.74 15.89 -5.92
N THR A 19 2.07 15.85 -5.91
CA THR A 19 2.86 14.64 -6.22
C THR A 19 2.65 13.55 -5.17
N ILE A 20 2.64 13.89 -3.88
CA ILE A 20 2.37 12.93 -2.79
C ILE A 20 0.98 12.32 -2.95
N MET A 21 -0.03 13.15 -3.21
CA MET A 21 -1.42 12.68 -3.40
C MET A 21 -1.57 11.78 -4.63
N SER A 22 -1.01 12.19 -5.78
CA SER A 22 -1.13 11.41 -7.02
C SER A 22 -0.38 10.08 -6.98
N THR A 23 0.84 10.09 -6.41
CA THR A 23 1.62 8.84 -6.25
C THR A 23 1.01 7.94 -5.18
N GLY A 24 0.42 8.52 -4.13
CA GLY A 24 -0.33 7.79 -3.11
C GLY A 24 -1.55 7.09 -3.67
N LEU A 25 -2.35 7.78 -4.49
CA LEU A 25 -3.50 7.18 -5.19
C LEU A 25 -3.03 5.99 -6.05
N ALA A 26 -2.02 6.19 -6.91
CA ALA A 26 -1.52 5.14 -7.79
C ALA A 26 -1.00 3.91 -7.00
N ALA A 27 -0.30 4.14 -5.89
CA ALA A 27 0.23 3.09 -5.05
C ALA A 27 -0.86 2.32 -4.26
N ARG A 28 -2.05 2.91 -4.08
CA ARG A 28 -3.17 2.29 -3.39
C ARG A 28 -4.05 1.43 -4.30
N LEU A 29 -4.11 1.70 -5.61
CA LEU A 29 -4.94 0.94 -6.57
C LEU A 29 -4.78 -0.60 -6.43
N PRO A 30 -3.57 -1.16 -6.32
CA PRO A 30 -3.43 -2.61 -6.18
C PRO A 30 -3.84 -3.13 -4.80
N LEU A 31 -3.78 -2.29 -3.75
CA LEU A 31 -3.97 -2.71 -2.36
C LEU A 31 -5.41 -3.17 -2.09
N GLY A 32 -6.39 -2.48 -2.68
CA GLY A 32 -7.81 -2.81 -2.51
C GLY A 32 -8.20 -4.15 -3.15
N ILE A 33 -7.62 -4.46 -4.31
CA ILE A 33 -7.95 -5.69 -5.05
C ILE A 33 -7.07 -6.89 -4.69
N MET A 34 -5.88 -6.69 -4.12
CA MET A 34 -4.88 -7.77 -3.94
C MET A 34 -5.44 -8.99 -3.21
N GLY A 35 -6.22 -8.80 -2.13
CA GLY A 35 -6.82 -9.91 -1.40
C GLY A 35 -7.76 -10.76 -2.27
N LEU A 36 -8.63 -10.10 -3.04
CA LEU A 36 -9.54 -10.78 -3.97
C LEU A 36 -8.78 -11.40 -5.15
N ALA A 37 -7.79 -10.69 -5.70
CA ALA A 37 -6.97 -11.16 -6.80
C ALA A 37 -6.22 -12.45 -6.44
N LEU A 38 -5.61 -12.51 -5.26
CA LEU A 38 -4.96 -13.72 -4.75
C LEU A 38 -5.95 -14.88 -4.60
N VAL A 39 -7.13 -14.62 -4.05
CA VAL A 39 -8.14 -15.67 -3.88
C VAL A 39 -8.59 -16.21 -5.23
N LEU A 40 -8.94 -15.34 -6.17
CA LEU A 40 -9.41 -15.74 -7.51
C LEU A 40 -8.32 -16.49 -8.28
N PHE A 41 -7.10 -15.97 -8.29
CA PHE A 41 -5.96 -16.59 -8.98
C PHE A 41 -5.65 -17.98 -8.42
N VAL A 42 -5.46 -18.10 -7.10
CA VAL A 42 -5.11 -19.39 -6.49
C VAL A 42 -6.25 -20.39 -6.60
N ARG A 43 -7.50 -19.95 -6.50
CA ARG A 43 -8.66 -20.82 -6.71
C ARG A 43 -8.71 -21.33 -8.15
N GLU A 44 -8.39 -20.50 -9.14
CA GLU A 44 -8.32 -20.91 -10.54
C GLU A 44 -7.22 -21.96 -10.76
N GLU A 45 -6.04 -21.73 -10.20
CA GLU A 45 -4.89 -22.64 -10.38
C GLU A 45 -4.99 -23.94 -9.57
N THR A 46 -5.64 -23.91 -8.40
CA THR A 46 -5.68 -25.08 -7.48
C THR A 46 -7.05 -25.75 -7.35
N GLY A 47 -8.11 -25.11 -7.85
CA GLY A 47 -9.50 -25.55 -7.66
C GLY A 47 -10.03 -25.45 -6.23
N SER A 48 -9.26 -24.93 -5.26
CA SER A 48 -9.60 -24.96 -3.84
C SER A 48 -9.65 -23.58 -3.19
N TYR A 49 -10.80 -23.24 -2.62
CA TYR A 49 -10.95 -22.04 -1.79
C TYR A 49 -10.18 -22.11 -0.47
N ALA A 50 -9.93 -23.32 0.06
CA ALA A 50 -9.13 -23.46 1.28
C ALA A 50 -7.68 -23.04 1.03
N SER A 51 -7.09 -23.46 -0.09
CA SER A 51 -5.75 -23.06 -0.52
C SER A 51 -5.70 -21.55 -0.80
N ALA A 52 -6.69 -21.04 -1.54
CA ALA A 52 -6.80 -19.63 -1.86
C ALA A 52 -6.89 -18.74 -0.60
N GLY A 53 -7.73 -19.14 0.36
CA GLY A 53 -7.86 -18.48 1.66
C GLY A 53 -6.55 -18.53 2.46
N ALA A 54 -5.83 -19.66 2.46
CA ALA A 54 -4.55 -19.79 3.15
C ALA A 54 -3.48 -18.85 2.58
N VAL A 55 -3.37 -18.75 1.25
CA VAL A 55 -2.41 -17.86 0.57
C VAL A 55 -2.76 -16.38 0.84
N ALA A 56 -4.04 -16.01 0.72
CA ALA A 56 -4.50 -14.65 1.01
C ALA A 56 -4.30 -14.28 2.50
N ALA A 57 -4.59 -15.20 3.42
CA ALA A 57 -4.36 -15.01 4.85
C ALA A 57 -2.86 -14.84 5.16
N ALA A 58 -1.99 -15.64 4.52
CA ALA A 58 -0.56 -15.53 4.69
C ALA A 58 -0.02 -14.17 4.24
N TYR A 59 -0.50 -13.66 3.10
CA TYR A 59 -0.19 -12.30 2.62
C TYR A 59 -0.63 -11.23 3.64
N ALA A 60 -1.85 -11.34 4.17
CA ALA A 60 -2.37 -10.41 5.16
C ALA A 60 -1.58 -10.46 6.48
N VAL A 61 -1.23 -11.65 6.97
CA VAL A 61 -0.39 -11.84 8.17
C VAL A 61 0.99 -11.25 7.95
N GLY A 62 1.63 -11.51 6.81
CA GLY A 62 2.92 -10.92 6.46
C GLY A 62 2.88 -9.40 6.51
N THR A 63 1.85 -8.81 5.89
CA THR A 63 1.60 -7.36 5.91
C THR A 63 1.44 -6.84 7.35
N ALA A 64 0.60 -7.49 8.14
CA ALA A 64 0.29 -7.07 9.52
C ALA A 64 1.53 -7.14 10.43
N VAL A 65 2.34 -8.18 10.29
CA VAL A 65 3.56 -8.37 11.09
C VAL A 65 4.64 -7.38 10.66
N ALA A 66 4.84 -7.16 9.36
CA ALA A 66 5.89 -6.28 8.86
C ALA A 66 5.58 -4.78 9.01
N GLY A 67 4.30 -4.40 9.05
CA GLY A 67 3.84 -3.00 9.11
C GLY A 67 4.55 -2.15 10.17
N PRO A 68 4.58 -2.55 11.46
CA PRO A 68 5.27 -1.80 12.50
C PRO A 68 6.78 -1.66 12.29
N PHE A 69 7.43 -2.67 11.72
CA PHE A 69 8.87 -2.63 11.43
C PHE A 69 9.18 -1.73 10.25
N ALA A 70 8.35 -1.80 9.20
CA ALA A 70 8.47 -0.94 8.03
C ALA A 70 8.32 0.54 8.40
N GLY A 71 7.35 0.88 9.27
CA GLY A 71 7.18 2.24 9.80
C GLY A 71 8.43 2.72 10.53
N ARG A 72 8.92 1.94 11.50
CA ARG A 72 10.17 2.28 12.23
C ARG A 72 11.38 2.41 11.31
N LEU A 73 11.45 1.60 10.26
CA LEU A 73 12.56 1.66 9.31
C LEU A 73 12.48 2.93 8.47
N VAL A 74 11.28 3.31 8.02
CA VAL A 74 11.03 4.59 7.32
C VAL A 74 11.47 5.77 8.19
N ASP A 75 11.14 5.74 9.48
CA ASP A 75 11.53 6.81 10.42
C ASP A 75 13.05 6.91 10.61
N ARG A 76 13.79 5.79 10.45
CA ARG A 76 15.24 5.74 10.68
C ARG A 76 16.10 6.07 9.47
N ILE A 77 15.80 5.48 8.31
CA ILE A 77 16.65 5.60 7.11
C ILE A 77 15.97 6.33 5.96
N GLY A 78 14.73 6.79 6.17
CA GLY A 78 14.00 7.67 5.27
C GLY A 78 13.06 6.95 4.31
N VAL A 79 12.05 7.70 3.88
CA VAL A 79 10.94 7.23 3.04
C VAL A 79 11.39 6.51 1.77
N ARG A 80 12.28 7.13 0.97
CA ARG A 80 12.68 6.57 -0.33
C ARG A 80 13.54 5.31 -0.20
N ALA A 81 14.44 5.29 0.77
CA ALA A 81 15.36 4.17 0.99
C ALA A 81 14.63 2.89 1.43
N VAL A 82 13.44 3.02 2.02
CA VAL A 82 12.64 1.88 2.48
C VAL A 82 11.55 1.51 1.48
N LEU A 83 10.77 2.49 1.01
CA LEU A 83 9.62 2.20 0.15
C LEU A 83 10.03 1.62 -1.20
N LEU A 84 11.15 2.05 -1.80
CA LEU A 84 11.56 1.54 -3.11
C LEU A 84 11.97 0.05 -3.07
N PRO A 85 12.85 -0.41 -2.15
CA PRO A 85 13.13 -1.84 -2.00
C PRO A 85 11.90 -2.65 -1.62
N MET A 86 11.06 -2.15 -0.70
CA MET A 86 9.82 -2.82 -0.33
C MET A 86 8.89 -2.99 -1.53
N ALA A 87 8.67 -1.93 -2.32
CA ALA A 87 7.85 -1.99 -3.52
C ALA A 87 8.40 -2.99 -4.55
N ALA A 88 9.72 -3.00 -4.76
CA ALA A 88 10.37 -3.95 -5.66
C ALA A 88 10.22 -5.40 -5.17
N LEU A 89 10.42 -5.66 -3.88
CA LEU A 89 10.25 -6.98 -3.28
C LEU A 89 8.79 -7.45 -3.31
N ASN A 90 7.84 -6.56 -3.05
CA ASN A 90 6.42 -6.87 -3.15
C ASN A 90 6.00 -7.19 -4.58
N ALA A 91 6.46 -6.40 -5.56
CA ALA A 91 6.21 -6.65 -6.98
C ALA A 91 6.82 -7.98 -7.43
N ALA A 92 8.09 -8.24 -7.07
CA ALA A 92 8.75 -9.50 -7.36
C ALA A 92 8.05 -10.69 -6.70
N GLY A 93 7.62 -10.56 -5.44
CA GLY A 93 6.86 -11.58 -4.73
C GLY A 93 5.51 -11.86 -5.39
N THR A 94 4.79 -10.81 -5.81
CA THR A 94 3.51 -10.95 -6.53
C THR A 94 3.71 -11.69 -7.87
N VAL A 95 4.74 -11.32 -8.64
CA VAL A 95 5.10 -12.03 -9.88
C VAL A 95 5.47 -13.48 -9.58
N ALA A 96 6.22 -13.74 -8.50
CA ALA A 96 6.59 -15.09 -8.11
C ALA A 96 5.36 -15.94 -7.75
N ILE A 97 4.34 -15.38 -7.09
CA ILE A 97 3.06 -16.08 -6.83
C ILE A 97 2.41 -16.49 -8.15
N VAL A 98 2.36 -15.58 -9.14
CA VAL A 98 1.77 -15.88 -10.45
C VAL A 98 2.55 -16.98 -11.17
N VAL A 99 3.87 -16.82 -11.29
CA VAL A 99 4.72 -17.78 -11.99
C VAL A 99 4.68 -19.16 -11.33
N LEU A 100 4.77 -19.23 -10.00
CA LEU A 100 4.72 -20.49 -9.26
C LEU A 100 3.34 -21.13 -9.32
N GLY A 101 2.28 -20.32 -9.20
CA GLY A 101 0.90 -20.78 -9.30
C GLY A 101 0.63 -21.45 -10.63
N SER A 102 0.92 -20.76 -11.74
CA SER A 102 0.72 -21.28 -13.09
C SER A 102 1.68 -22.42 -13.47
N ALA A 103 2.77 -22.60 -12.72
CA ALA A 103 3.66 -23.76 -12.85
C ALA A 103 3.20 -24.98 -12.01
N GLY A 104 2.07 -24.90 -11.32
CA GLY A 104 1.55 -25.99 -10.47
C GLY A 104 2.34 -26.20 -9.18
N ALA A 105 2.95 -25.13 -8.63
CA ALA A 105 3.68 -25.21 -7.37
C ALA A 105 2.79 -25.66 -6.20
N THR A 106 3.42 -26.21 -5.17
CA THR A 106 2.69 -26.67 -3.98
C THR A 106 2.12 -25.49 -3.18
N VAL A 107 0.93 -25.69 -2.59
CA VAL A 107 0.24 -24.68 -1.77
C VAL A 107 1.12 -24.13 -0.64
N PRO A 108 1.88 -24.94 0.11
CA PRO A 108 2.77 -24.40 1.15
C PRO A 108 3.83 -23.42 0.61
N LEU A 109 4.34 -23.65 -0.61
CA LEU A 109 5.28 -22.72 -1.24
C LEU A 109 4.60 -21.39 -1.57
N LEU A 110 3.38 -21.43 -2.14
CA LEU A 110 2.59 -20.23 -2.42
C LEU A 110 2.29 -19.44 -1.14
N VAL A 111 1.97 -20.14 -0.04
CA VAL A 111 1.76 -19.53 1.29
C VAL A 111 3.01 -18.81 1.79
N LEU A 112 4.19 -19.42 1.67
CA LEU A 112 5.45 -18.80 2.10
C LEU A 112 5.80 -17.56 1.26
N VAL A 113 5.67 -17.66 -0.07
CA VAL A 113 5.94 -16.54 -0.97
C VAL A 113 4.94 -15.41 -0.75
N ALA A 114 3.67 -15.73 -0.52
CA ALA A 114 2.64 -14.74 -0.20
C ALA A 114 2.91 -14.03 1.12
N ALA A 115 3.31 -14.75 2.17
CA ALA A 115 3.73 -14.13 3.43
C ALA A 115 4.91 -13.17 3.24
N ALA A 116 5.93 -13.57 2.47
CA ALA A 116 7.08 -12.73 2.17
C ALA A 116 6.69 -11.49 1.33
N ALA A 117 5.85 -11.68 0.31
CA ALA A 117 5.35 -10.60 -0.53
C ALA A 117 4.52 -9.59 0.27
N GLY A 118 3.62 -10.08 1.14
CA GLY A 118 2.84 -9.24 2.05
C GLY A 118 3.72 -8.51 3.05
N GLY A 119 4.76 -9.16 3.58
CA GLY A 119 5.75 -8.51 4.45
C GLY A 119 6.54 -7.39 3.78
N ALA A 120 6.68 -7.45 2.45
CA ALA A 120 7.29 -6.38 1.66
C ALA A 120 6.30 -5.28 1.24
N LEU A 121 5.02 -5.37 1.62
CA LEU A 121 4.01 -4.38 1.25
C LEU A 121 4.37 -3.00 1.84
N PRO A 122 4.60 -1.97 1.01
CA PRO A 122 5.00 -0.66 1.52
C PRO A 122 3.86 0.00 2.33
N PRO A 123 4.14 0.61 3.51
CA PRO A 123 3.11 1.24 4.35
C PRO A 123 2.68 2.62 3.83
N VAL A 124 2.17 2.67 2.59
CA VAL A 124 1.85 3.89 1.83
C VAL A 124 0.99 4.87 2.62
N SER A 125 -0.11 4.41 3.22
CA SER A 125 -1.06 5.27 3.93
C SER A 125 -0.46 5.91 5.18
N SER A 126 0.39 5.19 5.92
CA SER A 126 1.08 5.75 7.07
C SER A 126 2.06 6.82 6.62
N VAL A 127 2.86 6.55 5.58
CA VAL A 127 3.88 7.49 5.10
C VAL A 127 3.26 8.77 4.55
N ILE A 128 2.16 8.69 3.81
CA ILE A 128 1.45 9.87 3.31
C ILE A 128 1.01 10.75 4.48
N ARG A 129 0.38 10.17 5.50
CA ARG A 129 -0.08 10.94 6.67
C ARG A 129 1.07 11.60 7.42
N THR A 130 2.17 10.87 7.65
CA THR A 130 3.36 11.43 8.30
C THR A 130 3.98 12.57 7.47
N GLN A 131 4.05 12.42 6.14
CA GLN A 131 4.59 13.44 5.24
C GLN A 131 3.70 14.68 5.14
N LEU A 132 2.38 14.52 5.19
CA LEU A 132 1.44 15.65 5.19
C LEU A 132 1.55 16.43 6.51
N ALA A 133 1.49 15.74 7.64
CA ALA A 133 1.66 16.36 8.96
C ALA A 133 3.00 17.11 9.07
N ALA A 134 4.11 16.49 8.65
CA ALA A 134 5.43 17.12 8.71
C ALA A 134 5.58 18.34 7.78
N ARG A 135 4.84 18.42 6.68
CA ARG A 135 4.92 19.53 5.71
C ARG A 135 3.94 20.66 6.00
N LEU A 136 2.91 20.41 6.78
CA LEU A 136 1.80 21.33 7.04
C LEU A 136 1.66 21.66 8.53
N SER A 137 2.66 21.32 9.35
CA SER A 137 2.64 21.46 10.82
C SER A 137 2.41 22.90 11.32
N ASP A 138 2.71 23.90 10.49
CA ASP A 138 2.50 25.32 10.82
C ASP A 138 1.18 25.87 10.23
N GLU A 139 0.40 25.05 9.54
CA GLU A 139 -0.84 25.44 8.85
C GLU A 139 -1.99 24.46 9.16
N ASP A 140 -2.50 24.47 10.40
CA ASP A 140 -3.58 23.60 10.91
C ASP A 140 -4.78 23.45 9.93
N GLU A 141 -5.21 24.57 9.30
CA GLU A 141 -6.31 24.54 8.33
C GLU A 141 -5.97 23.76 7.05
N LEU A 142 -4.72 23.86 6.56
CA LEU A 142 -4.27 23.12 5.37
C LEU A 142 -4.01 21.66 5.70
N GLU A 143 -3.50 21.34 6.88
CA GLU A 143 -3.34 19.95 7.35
C GLU A 143 -4.70 19.25 7.41
N SER A 144 -5.71 19.89 8.03
CA SER A 144 -7.08 19.38 8.06
C SER A 144 -7.65 19.16 6.65
N THR A 145 -7.43 20.12 5.74
CA THR A 145 -7.85 20.00 4.33
C THR A 145 -7.13 18.86 3.62
N ALA A 146 -5.85 18.62 3.93
CA ALA A 146 -5.06 17.54 3.33
C ALA A 146 -5.53 16.17 3.79
N PHE A 147 -5.86 15.99 5.07
CA PHE A 147 -6.46 14.75 5.56
C PHE A 147 -7.88 14.52 5.02
N ALA A 148 -8.68 15.58 4.86
CA ALA A 148 -9.97 15.47 4.19
C ALA A 148 -9.82 15.02 2.73
N LEU A 149 -8.85 15.58 2.00
CA LEU A 149 -8.54 15.16 0.63
C LEU A 149 -8.03 13.71 0.57
N ASP A 150 -7.11 13.33 1.46
CA ASP A 150 -6.58 11.95 1.55
C ASP A 150 -7.71 10.95 1.82
N ALA A 151 -8.67 11.29 2.69
CA ALA A 151 -9.84 10.46 2.95
C ALA A 151 -10.70 10.28 1.69
N VAL A 152 -11.00 11.35 0.95
CA VAL A 152 -11.74 11.25 -0.32
C VAL A 152 -10.99 10.40 -1.34
N ILE A 153 -9.66 10.51 -1.41
CA ILE A 153 -8.83 9.68 -2.29
C ILE A 153 -8.94 8.20 -1.92
N VAL A 154 -9.00 7.87 -0.62
CA VAL A 154 -9.15 6.49 -0.16
C VAL A 154 -10.49 5.89 -0.58
N GLU A 155 -11.58 6.67 -0.57
CA GLU A 155 -12.90 6.20 -1.01
C GLU A 155 -13.00 5.85 -2.51
N ILE A 156 -12.06 6.36 -3.33
CA ILE A 156 -12.02 6.10 -4.78
C ILE A 156 -11.34 4.77 -5.12
N VAL A 157 -10.56 4.22 -4.18
CA VAL A 157 -9.74 3.02 -4.37
C VAL A 157 -10.48 1.79 -3.87
#